data_AF-A0A212ERB2-F1
#
_entry.id   AF-A0A212ERB2-F1
#
_cell.length_a   1.000
_cell.length_b   1.000
_cell.length_c   1.000
_cell.angle_alpha   90.00
_cell.angle_beta   90.00
_cell.angle_gamma   90.00
#
_symmetry.space_group_name_H-M   'P 1'
#
loop_
_entity.id
_entity.type
_entity.pdbx_description
1 polymer ?
#
loop_
_entity_poly.entity_id
_entity_poly.type
_entity_poly.pdbx_seq_one_letter_code
_entity_poly.pdbx_strand_id
1 'polypeptide(L)'
;MKRLILFLSLLSAVFGHHILCIQNVPSRSHHTLMMGIVRPLLEAGHQVTMITTFPEEKPAKNLRYIDVGHLRDLVPSNVLPKEAATEMSFGVKDPSVQFIQGGPRSFF
;
A
#
# COMPACT_ATOMS: atom_id res chain seq x y z
N MET A 1 -1.51 43.40 -9.28
CA MET A 1 -0.65 42.30 -9.80
C MET A 1 0.15 41.59 -8.70
N LYS A 2 0.98 42.27 -7.87
CA LYS A 2 1.82 41.62 -6.84
C LYS A 2 1.07 40.79 -5.78
N ARG A 3 -0.09 41.27 -5.31
CA ARG A 3 -0.93 40.55 -4.32
C ARG A 3 -1.53 39.25 -4.88
N LEU A 4 -1.78 39.21 -6.19
CA LEU A 4 -2.32 38.03 -6.87
C LEU A 4 -1.27 36.91 -6.98
N ILE A 5 -0.01 37.28 -7.24
CA ILE A 5 1.12 36.34 -7.32
C ILE A 5 1.38 35.67 -5.96
N LEU A 6 1.33 36.44 -4.86
CA LEU A 6 1.46 35.89 -3.50
C LEU A 6 0.34 34.90 -3.16
N PHE A 7 -0.90 35.20 -3.58
CA PHE A 7 -2.05 34.33 -3.34
C PHE A 7 -1.93 33.01 -4.11
N LEU A 8 -1.48 33.06 -5.37
CA LEU A 8 -1.23 31.86 -6.18
C LEU A 8 -0.10 30.98 -5.62
N SER A 9 0.95 31.60 -5.08
CA SER A 9 2.07 30.87 -4.45
C SER A 9 1.64 30.13 -3.17
N LEU A 10 0.73 30.71 -2.38
CA LEU A 10 0.18 30.03 -1.20
C LEU A 10 -0.73 28.86 -1.59
N LEU A 11 -1.51 29.00 -2.65
CA LEU A 11 -2.40 27.94 -3.14
C LEU A 11 -1.63 26.73 -3.68
N SER A 12 -0.44 26.95 -4.27
CA SER A 12 0.43 25.85 -4.72
C SER A 12 0.98 24.99 -3.57
N ALA A 13 0.86 25.43 -2.32
CA ALA A 13 1.31 24.67 -1.15
C ALA A 13 0.23 23.74 -0.57
N VAL A 14 -0.94 23.63 -1.21
CA VAL A 14 -1.98 22.66 -0.81
C VAL A 14 -1.54 21.27 -1.24
N PHE A 15 -0.75 20.61 -0.38
CA PHE A 15 -0.47 19.19 -0.49
C PHE A 15 -1.60 18.39 0.17
N GLY A 16 -2.19 17.45 -0.57
CA GLY A 16 -3.13 16.48 -0.03
C GLY A 16 -2.42 15.51 0.91
N HIS A 17 -2.31 15.88 2.19
CA HIS A 17 -1.49 15.14 3.15
C HIS A 17 -2.10 13.79 3.57
N HIS A 18 -3.40 13.60 3.41
CA HIS A 18 -4.11 12.35 3.75
C HIS A 18 -4.61 11.64 2.51
N ILE A 19 -4.07 10.46 2.25
CA ILE A 19 -4.42 9.60 1.11
C ILE A 19 -5.18 8.38 1.63
N LEU A 20 -6.31 8.06 1.02
CA LEU A 20 -7.10 6.86 1.30
C LEU A 20 -6.84 5.80 0.24
N CYS A 21 -6.33 4.63 0.66
CA CYS A 21 -6.13 3.47 -0.20
C CYS A 21 -7.14 2.38 0.15
N ILE A 22 -7.80 1.81 -0.86
CA ILE A 22 -8.82 0.77 -0.68
C ILE A 22 -8.37 -0.50 -1.39
N GLN A 23 -8.23 -1.60 -0.65
CA GLN A 23 -7.92 -2.90 -1.22
C GLN A 23 -9.22 -3.65 -1.55
N ASN A 24 -9.59 -3.70 -2.82
CA ASN A 24 -10.86 -4.31 -3.26
C ASN A 24 -10.85 -5.84 -3.24
N VAL A 25 -9.67 -6.46 -3.38
CA VAL A 25 -9.53 -7.92 -3.44
C VAL A 25 -8.91 -8.44 -2.15
N PRO A 26 -9.56 -9.35 -1.42
CA PRO A 26 -9.01 -9.94 -0.20
C PRO A 26 -7.99 -11.05 -0.52
N SER A 27 -6.94 -10.73 -1.28
CA SER A 27 -5.82 -11.63 -1.60
C SER A 27 -4.48 -11.03 -1.16
N ARG A 28 -3.54 -11.89 -0.73
CA ARG A 28 -2.17 -11.47 -0.35
C ARG A 28 -1.39 -10.88 -1.52
N SER A 29 -1.58 -11.36 -2.75
CA SER A 29 -0.89 -10.80 -3.92
C SER A 29 -1.28 -9.34 -4.17
N HIS A 30 -2.58 -9.04 -4.06
CA HIS A 30 -3.11 -7.68 -4.17
C HIS A 30 -2.66 -6.78 -3.03
N HIS A 31 -2.50 -7.34 -1.82
CA HIS A 31 -1.92 -6.62 -0.70
C HIS A 31 -0.47 -6.20 -1.01
N THR A 32 0.37 -7.13 -1.47
CA THR A 32 1.76 -6.84 -1.85
C THR A 32 1.86 -5.81 -2.98
N LEU A 33 1.01 -5.92 -4.00
CA LEU A 33 0.94 -4.96 -5.09
C LEU A 33 0.57 -3.56 -4.56
N MET A 34 -0.46 -3.46 -3.72
CA MET A 34 -0.88 -2.19 -3.12
C MET A 34 0.24 -1.58 -2.26
N MET A 35 0.96 -2.40 -1.50
CA MET A 35 2.10 -1.95 -0.70
C MET A 35 3.24 -1.37 -1.54
N GLY A 36 3.39 -1.80 -2.80
CA GLY A 36 4.30 -1.18 -3.76
C GLY A 36 3.99 0.29 -4.08
N ILE A 37 2.74 0.72 -3.91
CA ILE A 37 2.30 2.11 -4.09
C ILE A 37 2.30 2.86 -2.77
N VAL A 38 1.82 2.22 -1.69
CA VAL A 38 1.70 2.83 -0.36
C VAL A 38 3.07 3.17 0.23
N ARG A 39 4.08 2.32 0.05
CA ARG A 39 5.43 2.57 0.59
C ARG A 39 6.06 3.86 0.04
N PRO A 40 6.13 4.11 -1.27
CA PRO A 40 6.59 5.39 -1.82
C PRO A 40 5.82 6.61 -1.29
N LEU A 41 4.51 6.50 -1.09
CA LEU A 41 3.70 7.61 -0.55
C LEU A 41 4.07 7.93 0.90
N LEU A 42 4.30 6.90 1.72
CA LEU A 42 4.75 7.03 3.10
C LEU A 42 6.17 7.60 3.16
N GLU A 43 7.08 7.15 2.28
CA GLU A 43 8.46 7.66 2.14
C GLU A 43 8.47 9.14 1.72
N ALA A 44 7.54 9.55 0.86
CA ALA A 44 7.32 10.95 0.49
C ALA A 44 6.69 11.80 1.61
N GLY A 45 6.43 11.23 2.79
CA GLY A 45 5.91 11.94 3.96
C GLY A 45 4.40 12.15 3.96
N HIS A 46 3.64 11.45 3.10
CA HIS A 46 2.19 11.50 3.13
C HIS A 46 1.65 10.60 4.24
N GLN A 47 0.51 10.98 4.83
CA GLN A 47 -0.27 10.09 5.68
C GLN A 47 -1.19 9.23 4.83
N VAL A 48 -1.10 7.92 4.98
CA VAL A 48 -1.92 6.98 4.24
C VAL A 48 -2.86 6.26 5.20
N THR A 49 -4.13 6.20 4.86
CA THR A 49 -5.10 5.30 5.50
C THR A 49 -5.44 4.19 4.52
N MET A 50 -5.18 2.95 4.88
CA MET A 50 -5.42 1.79 4.03
C MET A 50 -6.53 0.91 4.60
N ILE A 51 -7.59 0.72 3.83
CA ILE A 51 -8.63 -0.28 4.10
C ILE A 51 -8.13 -1.61 3.55
N THR A 52 -7.88 -2.57 4.42
CA THR A 52 -7.36 -3.88 4.01
C THR A 52 -7.94 -4.99 4.86
N THR A 53 -8.04 -6.17 4.26
CA THR A 53 -8.34 -7.38 5.01
C THR A 53 -7.10 -7.92 5.71
N PHE A 54 -5.88 -7.56 5.28
CA PHE A 54 -4.60 -8.02 5.84
C PHE A 54 -3.85 -6.86 6.52
N PRO A 55 -4.26 -6.44 7.74
CA PRO A 55 -3.49 -5.46 8.49
C PRO A 55 -2.12 -6.05 8.91
N GLU A 56 -1.07 -5.25 8.84
CA GLU A 56 0.24 -5.63 9.39
C GLU A 56 0.26 -5.36 10.91
N GLU A 57 0.93 -6.22 11.68
CA GLU A 57 1.01 -6.09 13.15
C GLU A 57 1.76 -4.82 13.60
N LYS A 58 2.68 -4.33 12.77
CA LYS A 58 3.51 -3.15 13.05
C LYS A 58 3.42 -2.16 11.90
N PRO A 59 2.37 -1.32 11.85
CA PRO A 59 2.24 -0.30 10.82
C PRO A 59 3.37 0.74 10.90
N ALA A 60 3.76 1.28 9.75
CA ALA A 60 4.61 2.46 9.69
C ALA A 60 3.92 3.65 10.39
N LYS A 61 4.72 4.56 10.97
CA LYS A 61 4.21 5.70 11.76
C LYS A 61 3.17 6.56 11.02
N ASN A 62 3.24 6.63 9.70
CA ASN A 62 2.39 7.45 8.84
C ASN A 62 1.31 6.62 8.13
N LEU A 63 1.16 5.35 8.49
CA LEU A 63 0.21 4.40 7.91
C LEU A 63 -0.83 4.00 8.94
N ARG A 64 -2.10 4.19 8.60
CA ARG A 64 -3.22 3.73 9.41
C ARG A 64 -3.96 2.62 8.66
N TYR A 65 -4.13 1.47 9.29
CA TYR A 65 -4.98 0.42 8.74
C TYR A 65 -6.41 0.55 9.24
N ILE A 66 -7.37 0.33 8.35
CA ILE A 66 -8.76 0.03 8.66
C ILE A 66 -8.94 -1.45 8.37
N ASP A 67 -9.02 -2.24 9.42
CA ASP A 67 -9.19 -3.68 9.33
C ASP A 67 -10.62 -4.02 8.89
N VAL A 68 -10.72 -4.68 7.75
CA VAL A 68 -11.97 -5.23 7.21
C VAL A 68 -11.87 -6.74 7.01
N GLY A 69 -11.07 -7.42 7.83
CA GLY A 69 -10.82 -8.87 7.76
C GLY A 69 -12.09 -9.74 7.69
N HIS A 70 -13.18 -9.32 8.33
CA HIS A 70 -14.48 -10.01 8.29
C HIS A 70 -15.06 -10.15 6.86
N LEU A 71 -14.66 -9.30 5.91
CA LEU A 71 -15.11 -9.41 4.52
C LEU A 71 -14.58 -10.67 3.81
N ARG A 72 -13.53 -11.30 4.36
CA ARG A 72 -13.03 -12.58 3.84
C ARG A 72 -14.08 -13.68 3.96
N ASP A 73 -14.89 -13.64 5.01
CA ASP A 73 -15.91 -14.66 5.30
C ASP A 73 -17.13 -14.51 4.38
N LEU A 74 -17.31 -13.33 3.78
CA LEU A 74 -18.36 -13.06 2.80
C LEU A 74 -18.00 -13.57 1.40
N VAL A 75 -16.73 -13.87 1.14
CA VAL A 75 -16.32 -14.47 -0.13
C VAL A 75 -16.60 -15.96 -0.06
N PRO A 76 -17.55 -16.48 -0.85
CA PRO A 76 -17.93 -17.87 -0.74
C PRO A 76 -16.73 -18.76 -1.14
N SER A 77 -16.54 -19.86 -0.39
CA SER A 77 -15.39 -20.77 -0.51
C SER A 77 -15.28 -21.51 -1.85
N ASN A 78 -16.22 -21.26 -2.77
CA ASN A 78 -16.25 -21.74 -4.14
C ASN A 78 -15.61 -20.74 -5.14
N VAL A 79 -15.34 -19.51 -4.72
CA VAL A 79 -14.71 -18.46 -5.54
C VAL A 79 -13.23 -18.28 -5.18
N LEU A 80 -12.83 -18.57 -3.93
CA LEU A 80 -11.43 -18.66 -3.56
C LEU A 80 -11.01 -20.13 -3.63
N PRO A 81 -10.14 -20.53 -4.59
CA PRO A 81 -9.59 -21.87 -4.56
C PRO A 81 -8.84 -22.03 -3.23
N LYS A 82 -8.97 -23.21 -2.61
CA LYS A 82 -8.30 -23.56 -1.35
C LYS A 82 -6.77 -23.43 -1.44
N GLU A 83 -6.25 -23.32 -2.66
CA GLU A 83 -4.89 -22.96 -3.04
C GLU A 83 -4.50 -21.54 -2.60
N ALA A 84 -5.39 -20.55 -2.56
CA ALA A 84 -5.03 -19.20 -2.10
C ALA A 84 -4.65 -19.14 -0.60
N ALA A 85 -5.09 -20.13 0.19
CA ALA A 85 -4.68 -20.31 1.58
C ALA A 85 -3.35 -21.10 1.72
N THR A 86 -3.03 -21.97 0.75
CA THR A 86 -1.85 -22.87 0.74
C THR A 86 -0.65 -22.32 -0.04
N GLU A 87 -0.86 -21.42 -1.00
CA GLU A 87 0.18 -20.61 -1.66
C GLU A 87 0.86 -19.61 -0.69
N MET A 88 0.59 -19.76 0.62
CA MET A 88 1.36 -19.19 1.73
C MET A 88 2.59 -20.05 2.12
N SER A 89 2.96 -21.07 1.34
CA SER A 89 4.26 -21.78 1.49
C SER A 89 5.17 -21.71 0.27
N PHE A 90 4.78 -21.04 -0.81
CA PHE A 90 5.69 -20.68 -1.89
C PHE A 90 6.52 -19.45 -1.49
N GLY A 91 7.36 -19.66 -0.47
CA GLY A 91 8.75 -19.25 -0.60
C GLY A 91 9.31 -19.97 -1.82
N VAL A 92 9.06 -19.40 -3.01
CA VAL A 92 9.77 -19.75 -4.23
C VAL A 92 11.23 -19.42 -3.92
N LYS A 93 11.96 -20.45 -3.49
CA LYS A 93 13.42 -20.51 -3.44
C LYS A 93 13.94 -20.64 -4.86
N ASP A 94 13.49 -19.75 -5.75
CA ASP A 94 14.03 -19.64 -7.09
C ASP A 94 15.03 -18.48 -7.09
N PRO A 95 16.34 -18.77 -7.14
CA PRO A 95 17.37 -17.74 -7.17
C PRO A 95 17.33 -16.88 -8.45
N SER A 96 16.39 -17.10 -9.37
CA SER A 96 16.26 -16.33 -10.61
C SER A 96 15.15 -15.26 -10.59
N VAL A 97 14.24 -15.24 -9.60
CA VAL A 97 13.21 -14.18 -9.49
C VAL A 97 13.67 -13.10 -8.51
N GLN A 98 14.58 -12.25 -8.99
CA GLN A 98 14.86 -10.96 -8.36
C GLN A 98 13.64 -10.06 -8.57
N PHE A 99 12.68 -10.08 -7.65
CA PHE A 99 11.88 -8.88 -7.43
C PHE A 99 12.88 -7.77 -7.13
N ILE A 100 12.82 -6.69 -7.92
CA ILE A 100 13.65 -5.50 -7.78
C ILE A 100 13.39 -4.91 -6.38
N GLN A 101 14.08 -5.46 -5.39
CA GLN A 101 14.29 -4.87 -4.09
C GLN A 101 15.19 -3.67 -4.38
N GLY A 102 14.62 -2.49 -4.32
CA GLY A 102 15.35 -1.23 -4.41
C GLY A 102 16.39 -1.17 -3.29
N GLY A 103 17.60 -1.63 -3.59
CA GLY A 103 18.78 -1.41 -2.77
C GLY A 103 19.19 0.06 -2.76
N PRO A 104 20.03 0.46 -1.79
CA PRO A 104 20.35 1.85 -1.52
C PRO A 104 21.12 2.45 -2.70
N ARG A 105 20.52 3.41 -3.41
CA ARG A 105 21.23 4.18 -4.43
C ARG A 105 22.09 5.25 -3.76
N SER A 106 23.30 4.86 -3.36
CA SER A 106 24.42 5.78 -3.22
C SER A 106 24.85 6.28 -4.60
N PHE A 107 25.04 7.59 -4.67
CA PHE A 107 25.56 8.38 -5.79
C PHE A 107 26.73 7.74 -6.55
N PHE A 108 26.68 7.81 -7.88
CA PHE A 108 27.74 8.37 -8.74
C PHE A 108 27.08 8.89 -10.04
#